data_AF-A0A972V6Q0-F1
#
_entry.id   AF-A0A972V6Q0-F1
#
_cell.length_a   1.000
_cell.length_b   1.000
_cell.length_c   1.000
_cell.angle_alpha   90.00
_cell.angle_beta   90.00
_cell.angle_gamma   90.00
#
_symmetry.space_group_name_H-M   'P 1'
#
loop_
_entity.id
_entity.type
_entity.pdbx_description
1 polymer ?
#
loop_
_entity_poly.entity_id
_entity_poly.type
_entity_poly.pdbx_seq_one_letter_code
_entity_poly.pdbx_strand_id
1 'polypeptide(L)'
;MRAARREAVVHLYRSHEVSQRRACSMIGVERSSIRYRSKRPDDGPIRARLRALAAQRRRFGYRRLHVLLGREGIPLNHKKLRRLYREERLQVRRRVGRKRALGPRTPMTLPRGPNQRWSLDFVSDAFIDSRRFRILADTLARAEDKYAVMDVLERAARMPNGGALHFRLARAYLADEQWRNAVKSARNAVEKGPVE
;
A
#
# COMPACT_ATOMS: atom_id res chain seq x y z
N MET A 1 -17.33 26.41 13.76
CA MET A 1 -17.28 27.79 13.24
C MET A 1 -15.92 28.00 12.57
N ARG A 2 -15.87 28.54 11.35
CA ARG A 2 -14.61 28.87 10.64
C ARG A 2 -13.91 30.04 11.38
N ALA A 3 -12.62 29.92 11.66
CA ALA A 3 -11.82 30.92 12.41
C ALA A 3 -11.98 32.35 11.83
N ALA A 4 -12.00 32.47 10.51
CA ALA A 4 -12.18 33.73 9.78
C ALA A 4 -13.45 34.52 10.17
N ARG A 5 -14.58 33.85 10.44
CA ARG A 5 -15.81 34.54 10.86
C ARG A 5 -15.69 35.14 12.25
N ARG A 6 -14.91 34.51 13.14
CA ARG A 6 -14.62 35.00 14.49
C ARG A 6 -13.71 36.22 14.43
N GLU A 7 -12.66 36.16 13.61
CA GLU A 7 -11.74 37.27 13.37
C GLU A 7 -12.45 38.47 12.76
N ALA A 8 -13.32 38.27 11.77
CA ALA A 8 -14.10 39.33 11.16
C ALA A 8 -15.02 40.05 12.17
N VAL A 9 -15.68 39.33 13.09
CA VAL A 9 -16.49 39.95 14.16
C VAL A 9 -15.62 40.76 15.12
N VAL A 10 -14.44 40.24 15.50
CA VAL A 10 -13.49 40.95 16.37
C VAL A 10 -12.95 42.20 15.69
N HIS A 11 -12.67 42.13 14.39
CA HIS A 11 -12.21 43.26 13.59
C HIS A 11 -13.29 44.35 13.50
N LEU A 12 -14.54 44.00 13.16
CA LEU A 12 -15.65 44.97 13.14
C LEU A 12 -15.87 45.64 14.51
N TYR A 13 -15.79 44.86 15.59
CA TYR A 13 -15.96 45.38 16.94
C TYR A 13 -14.83 46.34 17.36
N ARG A 14 -13.58 46.06 16.95
CA ARG A 14 -12.40 46.87 17.33
C ARG A 14 -12.15 48.07 16.40
N SER A 15 -12.38 47.92 15.10
CA SER A 15 -11.99 48.91 14.08
C SER A 15 -13.10 49.93 13.77
N HIS A 16 -14.36 49.58 14.03
CA HIS A 16 -15.51 50.37 13.61
C HIS A 16 -16.49 50.70 14.76
N GLU A 17 -16.07 50.50 16.01
CA GLU A 17 -16.85 50.76 17.24
C GLU A 17 -18.27 50.16 17.25
N VAL A 18 -18.51 49.15 16.41
CA VAL A 18 -19.84 48.55 16.27
C VAL A 18 -20.08 47.60 17.43
N SER A 19 -21.25 47.68 18.06
CA SER A 19 -21.60 46.74 19.14
C SER A 19 -21.45 45.28 18.69
N GLN A 20 -21.00 44.40 19.60
CA GLN A 20 -20.81 42.98 19.31
C GLN A 20 -22.08 42.34 18.70
N ARG A 21 -23.26 42.80 19.12
CA ARG A 21 -24.56 42.33 18.59
C ARG A 21 -24.72 42.65 17.10
N ARG A 22 -24.40 43.89 16.70
CA ARG A 22 -24.50 44.35 15.32
C ARG A 22 -23.43 43.71 14.43
N ALA A 23 -22.20 43.58 14.92
CA ALA A 23 -21.13 42.85 14.22
C ALA A 23 -21.49 41.37 13.98
N CYS A 24 -22.08 40.69 14.98
CA CYS A 24 -22.56 39.31 14.84
C CYS A 24 -23.72 39.18 13.83
N SER A 25 -24.67 40.13 13.85
CA SER A 25 -25.78 40.17 12.90
C SER A 25 -25.30 40.35 11.47
N MET A 26 -24.33 41.24 11.25
CA MET A 26 -23.80 41.55 9.92
C MET A 26 -23.06 40.37 9.28
N ILE A 27 -22.36 39.56 10.07
CA ILE A 27 -21.60 38.38 9.60
C ILE A 27 -22.47 37.10 9.64
N GLY A 28 -23.65 37.14 10.27
CA GLY A 28 -24.54 35.98 10.40
C GLY A 28 -24.01 34.91 11.36
N VAL A 29 -23.51 35.33 12.53
CA VAL A 29 -22.91 34.42 13.54
C VAL A 29 -23.60 34.57 14.88
N GLU A 30 -23.80 33.44 15.57
CA GLU A 30 -24.39 33.43 16.90
C GLU A 30 -23.42 33.98 17.98
N ARG A 31 -23.94 34.84 18.87
CA ARG A 31 -23.18 35.49 19.95
C ARG A 31 -22.58 34.50 20.96
N SER A 32 -23.29 33.40 21.26
CA SER A 32 -22.80 32.34 22.16
C SER A 32 -21.50 31.73 21.64
N SER A 33 -21.44 31.52 20.33
CA SER A 33 -20.29 30.99 19.64
C SER A 33 -19.13 31.99 19.63
N ILE A 34 -19.37 33.30 19.49
CA ILE A 34 -18.30 34.31 19.63
C ILE A 34 -17.75 34.35 21.06
N ARG A 35 -18.61 34.29 22.07
CA ARG A 35 -18.24 34.37 23.49
C ARG A 35 -17.58 33.10 24.04
N TYR A 36 -17.80 31.96 23.39
CA TYR A 36 -17.24 30.69 23.83
C TYR A 36 -15.70 30.73 23.89
N ARG A 37 -15.15 30.63 25.11
CA ARG A 37 -13.73 30.37 25.35
C ARG A 37 -13.56 28.91 25.71
N SER A 38 -12.68 28.19 25.00
CA SER A 38 -12.38 26.81 25.37
C SER A 38 -11.63 26.79 26.70
N LYS A 39 -12.28 26.29 27.76
CA LYS A 39 -11.61 25.98 29.03
C LYS A 39 -10.96 24.60 28.87
N ARG A 40 -9.68 24.57 28.50
CA ARG A 40 -8.89 23.33 28.52
C ARG A 40 -8.08 23.30 29.81
N PRO A 41 -8.18 22.24 30.63
CA PRO A 41 -7.29 22.09 31.78
C PRO A 41 -5.85 21.96 31.31
N ASP A 42 -4.92 22.36 32.17
CA ASP A 42 -3.50 22.18 31.88
C ASP A 42 -3.17 20.68 31.84
N ASP A 43 -2.69 20.24 30.68
CA ASP A 43 -2.28 18.86 30.43
C ASP A 43 -0.77 18.67 30.60
N GLY A 44 -0.04 19.69 31.08
CA GLY A 44 1.40 19.71 31.32
C GLY A 44 1.96 18.45 32.00
N PRO A 45 1.47 18.03 33.19
CA PRO A 45 2.02 16.86 33.89
C PRO A 45 1.80 15.56 33.12
N ILE A 46 0.64 15.41 32.46
CA ILE A 46 0.32 14.24 31.65
C ILE A 46 1.22 14.19 30.40
N ARG A 47 1.50 15.34 29.77
CA ARG A 47 2.42 15.42 28.62
C ARG A 47 3.83 15.03 29.02
N ALA A 48 4.33 15.56 30.12
CA ALA A 48 5.65 15.22 30.65
C ALA A 48 5.78 13.71 30.90
N ARG A 49 4.78 13.11 31.56
CA ARG A 49 4.78 11.66 31.81
C ARG A 49 4.66 10.84 30.53
N LEU A 50 3.82 11.26 29.59
CA LEU A 50 3.66 10.62 28.28
C LEU A 50 4.99 10.61 27.50
N ARG A 51 5.74 11.73 27.51
CA ARG A 51 7.07 11.82 26.89
C ARG A 51 8.06 10.89 27.56
N ALA A 52 8.08 10.83 28.89
CA ALA A 52 8.96 9.92 29.63
C ALA A 52 8.70 8.45 29.26
N LEU A 53 7.43 8.03 29.23
CA LEU A 53 7.05 6.67 28.83
C LEU A 53 7.35 6.37 27.36
N ALA A 54 7.16 7.35 26.47
CA ALA A 54 7.48 7.20 25.06
C ALA A 54 9.01 7.12 24.81
N ALA A 55 9.81 7.79 25.64
CA ALA A 55 11.27 7.75 25.58
C ALA A 55 11.82 6.38 25.97
N GLN A 56 11.18 5.66 26.89
CA GLN A 56 11.62 4.31 27.28
C GLN A 56 11.68 3.33 26.10
N ARG A 57 10.70 3.39 25.18
CA ARG A 57 10.72 2.58 23.95
C ARG A 57 10.10 3.34 22.77
N ARG A 58 10.93 3.57 21.75
CA ARG A 58 10.55 4.26 20.49
C ARG A 58 9.32 3.69 19.75
N ARG A 59 8.93 2.44 20.00
CA ARG A 59 7.83 1.75 19.31
C ARG A 59 6.52 1.70 20.10
N PHE A 60 6.44 2.34 21.25
CA PHE A 60 5.18 2.42 21.97
C PHE A 60 4.19 3.32 21.23
N GLY A 61 3.16 2.68 20.68
CA GLY A 61 1.99 3.37 20.17
C GLY A 61 1.06 3.81 21.31
N TYR A 62 0.10 4.67 20.97
CA TYR A 62 -0.84 5.24 21.93
C TYR A 62 -1.61 4.18 22.75
N ARG A 63 -1.96 3.01 22.18
CA ARG A 63 -2.63 1.92 22.91
C ARG A 63 -1.76 1.37 24.06
N ARG A 64 -0.44 1.26 23.83
CA ARG A 64 0.49 0.75 24.86
C ARG A 64 0.72 1.81 25.94
N LEU A 65 0.87 3.07 25.53
CA LEU A 65 1.00 4.19 26.46
C LEU A 65 -0.24 4.36 27.35
N HIS A 66 -1.44 4.10 26.81
CA HIS A 66 -2.69 4.12 27.58
C HIS A 66 -2.69 3.12 28.73
N VAL A 67 -2.26 1.88 28.47
CA VAL A 67 -2.15 0.84 29.50
C VAL A 67 -1.09 1.19 30.54
N LEU A 68 0.05 1.75 30.13
CA LEU A 68 1.12 2.14 31.06
C LEU A 68 0.67 3.28 31.98
N LEU A 69 0.00 4.30 31.44
CA LEU A 69 -0.59 5.38 32.25
C LEU A 69 -1.68 4.86 33.18
N GLY A 70 -2.49 3.89 32.74
CA GLY A 70 -3.49 3.24 33.59
C GLY A 70 -2.87 2.48 34.77
N ARG A 71 -1.72 1.82 34.56
CA ARG A 71 -0.97 1.14 35.64
C ARG A 71 -0.36 2.12 36.65
N GLU A 72 -0.05 3.34 36.20
CA GLU A 72 0.43 4.42 37.07
C GLU A 72 -0.71 5.16 37.79
N GLY A 73 -1.96 4.70 37.64
CA GLY A 73 -3.11 5.31 38.29
C GLY A 73 -3.59 6.62 37.64
N ILE A 74 -3.21 6.89 36.39
CA ILE A 74 -3.65 8.08 35.64
C ILE A 74 -4.74 7.66 34.64
N PRO A 75 -6.03 7.68 35.03
CA PRO A 75 -7.12 7.33 34.13
C PRO A 75 -7.30 8.43 33.08
N LEU A 76 -6.89 8.15 31.84
CA LEU A 76 -7.04 9.07 30.72
C LEU A 76 -8.01 8.51 29.67
N ASN A 77 -8.96 9.33 29.22
CA ASN A 77 -9.80 8.96 28.09
C ASN A 77 -8.94 8.76 26.82
N HIS A 78 -9.17 7.66 26.09
CA HIS A 78 -8.46 7.34 24.85
C HIS A 78 -8.51 8.47 23.81
N LYS A 79 -9.59 9.26 23.76
CA LYS A 79 -9.71 10.44 22.87
C LYS A 79 -8.71 11.53 23.26
N LYS A 80 -8.58 11.80 24.57
CA LYS A 80 -7.64 12.79 25.12
C LYS A 80 -6.20 12.34 24.91
N LEU A 81 -5.90 11.06 25.17
CA LEU A 81 -4.59 10.48 24.91
C LEU A 81 -4.19 10.61 23.43
N ARG A 82 -5.10 10.26 22.51
CA ARG A 82 -4.84 10.34 21.07
C ARG A 82 -4.57 11.78 20.61
N ARG A 83 -5.27 12.75 21.19
CA ARG A 83 -5.01 14.18 20.95
C ARG A 83 -3.61 14.57 21.43
N LEU A 84 -3.29 14.32 22.70
CA LEU A 84 -2.00 14.65 23.28
C LEU A 84 -0.85 13.97 22.53
N TYR A 85 -0.98 12.68 22.20
CA TYR A 85 0.01 11.94 21.42
C TYR A 85 0.27 12.55 20.04
N ARG A 86 -0.76 13.11 19.38
CA ARG A 86 -0.60 13.80 18.10
C ARG A 86 0.06 15.17 18.26
N GLU A 87 -0.34 15.94 19.27
CA GLU A 87 0.23 17.25 19.60
C GLU A 87 1.71 17.13 19.99
N GLU A 88 2.08 16.08 20.73
CA GLU A 88 3.45 15.75 21.13
C GLU A 88 4.30 15.09 20.02
N ARG A 89 3.74 14.92 18.82
CA ARG A 89 4.42 14.31 17.66
C ARG A 89 5.04 12.93 17.92
N LEU A 90 4.48 12.15 18.87
CA LEU A 90 4.99 10.82 19.26
C LEU A 90 4.64 9.70 18.27
N GLN A 91 4.19 10.04 17.06
CA GLN A 91 3.69 9.07 16.10
C GLN A 91 4.80 8.13 15.61
N VAL A 92 4.64 6.84 15.93
CA VAL A 92 5.51 5.79 15.40
C VAL A 92 5.44 5.77 13.88
N ARG A 93 6.56 6.13 13.23
CA ARG A 93 6.68 6.05 11.77
C ARG A 93 6.63 4.60 11.33
N ARG A 94 5.82 4.32 10.30
CA ARG A 94 5.77 2.99 9.67
C ARG A 94 7.15 2.68 9.11
N ARG A 95 7.71 1.52 9.46
CA ARG A 95 8.95 1.04 8.87
C ARG A 95 8.67 0.78 7.40
N VAL A 96 9.33 1.51 6.51
CA VAL A 96 9.41 1.11 5.10
C VAL A 96 10.14 -0.23 5.08
N GLY A 97 9.51 -1.26 4.52
CA GLY A 97 10.15 -2.56 4.37
C GLY A 97 11.50 -2.35 3.66
N ARG A 98 12.60 -2.87 4.23
CA ARG A 98 13.85 -2.93 3.48
C ARG A 98 13.57 -3.78 2.26
N LYS A 99 13.77 -3.25 1.04
CA LYS A 99 13.88 -4.07 -0.15
C LYS A 99 15.04 -5.03 0.09
N ARG A 100 14.74 -6.30 0.37
CA ARG A 100 15.78 -7.33 0.49
C ARG A 100 16.16 -7.72 -0.94
N ALA A 101 17.24 -7.10 -1.41
CA ALA A 101 18.15 -7.62 -2.41
C ALA A 101 19.49 -6.95 -2.17
N LEU A 102 20.31 -7.50 -1.26
CA LEU A 102 21.76 -7.40 -1.46
C LEU A 102 22.04 -8.45 -2.53
N GLY A 103 21.97 -8.04 -3.79
CA GLY A 103 22.41 -8.91 -4.88
C GLY A 103 23.88 -9.33 -4.69
N PRO A 104 24.33 -10.38 -5.38
CA PRO A 104 25.76 -10.60 -5.54
C PRO A 104 26.41 -9.33 -6.13
N ARG A 105 27.52 -8.89 -5.53
CA ARG A 105 28.25 -7.64 -5.85
C ARG A 105 28.97 -7.68 -7.21
N THR A 106 28.73 -8.72 -8.01
CA THR A 106 29.38 -8.94 -9.30
C THR A 106 28.46 -8.46 -10.42
N PRO A 107 28.94 -7.63 -11.37
CA PRO A 107 28.16 -7.30 -12.54
C PRO A 107 27.78 -8.59 -13.27
N MET A 108 26.50 -8.70 -13.57
CA MET A 108 25.93 -9.91 -14.14
C MET A 108 26.41 -10.06 -15.59
N THR A 109 27.10 -11.15 -15.89
CA THR A 109 27.65 -11.41 -17.24
C THR A 109 26.51 -11.54 -18.25
N LEU A 110 26.62 -10.82 -19.37
CA LEU A 110 25.67 -10.92 -20.49
C LEU A 110 25.90 -12.25 -21.23
N PRO A 111 24.85 -13.06 -21.49
CA PRO A 111 24.98 -14.27 -22.28
C PRO A 111 25.40 -13.94 -23.71
N ARG A 112 26.33 -14.73 -24.27
CA ARG A 112 26.87 -14.57 -25.64
C ARG A 112 26.15 -15.43 -26.69
N GLY A 113 25.26 -16.31 -26.25
CA GLY A 113 24.49 -17.21 -27.12
C GLY A 113 23.23 -17.75 -26.44
N PRO A 114 22.35 -18.40 -27.22
CA PRO A 114 21.14 -19.02 -26.70
C PRO A 114 21.46 -20.13 -25.68
N ASN A 115 20.55 -20.40 -24.74
CA ASN A 115 20.66 -21.43 -23.69
C ASN A 115 21.85 -21.30 -22.70
N GLN A 116 22.54 -20.16 -22.66
CA GLN A 116 23.64 -19.95 -21.71
C GLN A 116 23.20 -19.47 -20.33
N ARG A 117 21.95 -19.05 -20.19
CA ARG A 117 21.42 -18.50 -18.94
C ARG A 117 19.96 -18.90 -18.76
N TRP A 118 19.64 -19.33 -17.53
CA TRP A 118 18.29 -19.69 -17.13
C TRP A 118 17.86 -18.81 -15.96
N SER A 119 16.71 -18.15 -16.11
CA SER A 119 16.02 -17.47 -15.02
C SER A 119 14.90 -18.36 -14.50
N LEU A 120 14.92 -18.60 -13.19
CA LEU A 120 13.77 -19.16 -12.48
C LEU A 120 13.05 -18.01 -11.80
N ASP A 121 11.77 -17.84 -12.15
CA ASP A 121 10.90 -16.85 -11.55
C ASP A 121 9.69 -17.53 -10.92
N PHE A 122 9.14 -16.93 -9.87
CA PHE A 122 7.87 -17.37 -9.31
C PHE A 122 6.75 -16.49 -9.82
N VAL A 123 5.80 -17.08 -10.54
CA VAL A 123 4.54 -16.41 -10.90
C VAL A 123 3.52 -16.73 -9.83
N SER A 124 2.93 -15.70 -9.22
CA SER A 124 1.86 -15.87 -8.25
C SER A 124 0.51 -15.56 -8.86
N ASP A 125 -0.46 -16.43 -8.61
CA ASP A 125 -1.86 -16.19 -8.98
C ASP A 125 -2.78 -16.62 -7.82
N ALA A 126 -4.07 -16.29 -7.94
CA ALA A 126 -5.09 -16.62 -6.95
C ALA A 126 -6.28 -17.33 -7.60
N PHE A 127 -6.76 -18.37 -6.92
CA PHE A 127 -8.03 -19.00 -7.27
C PHE A 127 -9.20 -18.05 -6.97
N ILE A 128 -10.37 -18.38 -7.52
CA ILE A 128 -11.64 -17.67 -7.24
C ILE A 128 -11.93 -17.67 -5.73
N ASP A 129 -11.57 -18.73 -5.02
CA ASP A 129 -11.68 -18.88 -3.56
C ASP A 129 -10.59 -18.10 -2.78
N SER A 130 -9.92 -17.12 -3.39
CA SER A 130 -8.88 -16.26 -2.80
C SER A 130 -7.61 -16.97 -2.27
N ARG A 131 -7.53 -18.29 -2.42
CA ARG A 131 -6.34 -19.10 -2.15
C ARG A 131 -5.24 -18.74 -3.15
N ARG A 132 -4.09 -18.30 -2.66
CA ARG A 132 -2.94 -17.92 -3.48
C ARG A 132 -2.04 -19.12 -3.71
N PHE A 133 -1.56 -19.28 -4.93
CA PHE A 133 -0.54 -20.27 -5.27
C PHE A 133 0.62 -19.60 -6.01
N ARG A 134 1.75 -20.31 -6.08
CA ARG A 134 2.93 -19.88 -6.82
C ARG A 134 3.37 -21.00 -7.72
N ILE A 135 3.59 -20.69 -8.99
CA ILE A 135 4.17 -21.59 -9.97
C ILE A 135 5.63 -21.17 -10.15
N LEU A 136 6.53 -22.15 -10.11
CA LEU A 136 7.90 -21.98 -10.56
C LEU A 136 7.87 -21.96 -12.09
N ALA A 137 8.19 -20.80 -12.67
CA ALA A 137 8.32 -20.63 -14.11
C ALA A 137 9.81 -20.59 -14.46
N ASP A 138 10.26 -21.58 -15.22
CA ASP A 138 11.54 -21.56 -15.89
C ASP A 138 11.37 -20.95 -17.28
N THR A 139 12.24 -20.00 -17.63
CA THR A 139 12.22 -19.37 -18.97
C THR A 139 13.07 -20.18 -19.97
N LEU A 140 12.83 -21.50 -20.01
CA LEU A 140 13.34 -22.44 -21.01
C LEU A 140 12.15 -23.07 -21.72
N ALA A 141 11.88 -22.70 -22.97
CA ALA A 141 11.07 -23.58 -23.80
C ALA A 141 12.03 -24.49 -24.60
N ARG A 142 12.44 -25.62 -24.01
CA ARG A 142 12.52 -26.83 -24.85
C ARG A 142 11.09 -27.10 -25.32
N ALA A 143 10.91 -27.38 -26.61
CA ALA A 143 9.58 -27.62 -27.15
C ALA A 143 8.84 -28.78 -26.44
N GLU A 144 9.60 -29.68 -25.80
CA GLU A 144 9.13 -30.85 -25.06
C GLU A 144 8.55 -30.51 -23.67
N ASP A 145 8.95 -29.42 -23.02
CA ASP A 145 8.45 -29.05 -21.68
C ASP A 145 7.12 -28.28 -21.73
N LYS A 146 6.72 -27.80 -22.91
CA LYS A 146 5.40 -27.16 -23.13
C LYS A 146 4.24 -28.10 -22.78
N TYR A 147 4.42 -29.42 -22.94
CA TYR A 147 3.38 -30.40 -22.66
C TYR A 147 3.04 -30.52 -21.17
N ALA A 148 3.99 -30.27 -20.27
CA ALA A 148 3.76 -30.29 -18.82
C ALA A 148 2.89 -29.11 -18.36
N VAL A 149 3.08 -27.93 -18.96
CA VAL A 149 2.23 -26.75 -18.70
C VAL A 149 0.82 -26.96 -19.29
N MET A 150 0.72 -27.62 -20.44
CA MET A 150 -0.57 -27.95 -21.07
C MET A 150 -1.40 -28.96 -20.25
N ASP A 151 -0.78 -29.96 -19.62
CA ASP A 151 -1.47 -30.93 -18.74
C ASP A 151 -2.07 -30.26 -17.48
N VAL A 152 -1.37 -29.28 -16.90
CA VAL A 152 -1.89 -28.47 -15.79
C VAL A 152 -3.07 -27.60 -16.24
N LEU A 153 -3.00 -27.01 -17.45
CA LEU A 153 -4.07 -26.21 -18.03
C LEU A 153 -5.29 -27.07 -18.41
N GLU A 154 -5.09 -28.29 -18.92
CA GLU A 154 -6.17 -29.23 -19.24
C GLU A 154 -6.89 -29.74 -17.99
N ARG A 155 -6.17 -30.03 -16.90
CA ARG A 155 -6.80 -30.41 -15.61
C ARG A 155 -7.60 -29.27 -15.01
N ALA A 156 -7.11 -28.03 -15.13
CA ALA A 156 -7.83 -26.85 -14.68
C ALA A 156 -9.13 -26.62 -15.49
N ALA A 157 -9.11 -26.94 -16.79
CA ALA A 157 -10.28 -26.81 -17.67
C ALA A 157 -11.38 -27.86 -17.44
N ARG A 158 -11.04 -29.04 -16.88
CA ARG A 158 -12.01 -30.12 -16.56
C ARG A 158 -12.72 -29.97 -15.21
N MET A 159 -12.46 -28.90 -14.44
CA MET A 159 -13.12 -28.71 -13.14
C MET A 159 -14.60 -28.28 -13.30
N PRO A 160 -15.55 -28.84 -12.52
CA PRO A 160 -16.99 -28.78 -12.82
C PRO A 160 -17.63 -27.39 -12.73
N ASN A 161 -17.02 -26.46 -12.00
CA ASN A 161 -17.54 -25.11 -11.80
C ASN A 161 -16.60 -24.11 -12.48
N GLY A 162 -16.90 -23.84 -13.74
CA GLY A 162 -16.28 -22.88 -14.65
C GLY A 162 -15.30 -21.91 -14.01
N GLY A 163 -14.01 -22.21 -14.15
CA GLY A 163 -12.94 -21.23 -14.02
C GLY A 163 -13.09 -20.19 -15.12
N ALA A 164 -13.96 -19.19 -14.91
CA ALA A 164 -14.07 -17.99 -15.73
C ALA A 164 -12.82 -17.09 -15.56
N LEU A 165 -11.63 -17.68 -15.51
CA LEU A 165 -10.35 -17.00 -15.53
C LEU A 165 -9.82 -17.04 -16.96
N HIS A 166 -10.15 -15.97 -17.67
CA HIS A 166 -9.21 -15.26 -18.52
C HIS A 166 -8.54 -16.08 -19.64
N PHE A 167 -9.37 -16.45 -20.62
CA PHE A 167 -8.94 -16.81 -21.98
C PHE A 167 -8.01 -15.77 -22.66
N ARG A 168 -7.72 -14.59 -22.09
CA ARG A 168 -6.81 -13.62 -22.74
C ARG A 168 -5.34 -14.08 -22.74
N LEU A 169 -4.88 -14.81 -21.73
CA LEU A 169 -3.48 -15.31 -21.70
C LEU A 169 -3.33 -16.59 -22.54
N ALA A 170 -4.25 -17.55 -22.41
CA ALA A 170 -4.25 -18.78 -23.21
C ALA A 170 -4.47 -18.50 -24.71
N ARG A 171 -5.36 -17.56 -25.07
CA ARG A 171 -5.60 -17.16 -26.46
C ARG A 171 -4.45 -16.32 -27.02
N ALA A 172 -3.76 -15.50 -26.22
CA ALA A 172 -2.53 -14.82 -26.64
C ALA A 172 -1.35 -15.79 -26.82
N TYR A 173 -1.26 -16.85 -26.00
CA TYR A 173 -0.25 -17.90 -26.12
C TYR A 173 -0.53 -18.84 -27.32
N LEU A 174 -1.80 -19.04 -27.68
CA LEU A 174 -2.24 -19.83 -28.84
C LEU A 174 -2.29 -19.05 -30.16
N ALA A 175 -2.49 -17.72 -30.10
CA ALA A 175 -2.51 -16.79 -31.25
C ALA A 175 -1.09 -16.36 -31.70
N ASP A 176 -0.05 -16.99 -31.17
CA ASP A 176 1.31 -16.95 -31.69
C ASP A 176 1.41 -17.74 -33.01
N GLU A 177 0.58 -17.36 -34.00
CA GLU A 177 0.58 -17.86 -35.38
C GLU A 177 1.93 -17.58 -36.07
N GLN A 178 2.67 -16.59 -35.59
CA GLN A 178 4.04 -16.30 -36.03
C GLN A 178 5.00 -17.45 -35.67
N TRP A 179 4.85 -18.08 -34.49
CA TRP A 179 5.65 -19.26 -34.12
C TRP A 179 5.32 -20.50 -34.97
N ARG A 180 4.04 -20.78 -35.27
CA ARG A 180 3.66 -21.92 -36.12
C ARG A 180 4.18 -21.78 -37.55
N ASN A 181 4.16 -20.57 -38.08
CA ASN A 181 4.71 -20.27 -39.41
C ASN A 181 6.25 -20.31 -39.41
N ALA A 182 6.91 -19.83 -38.35
CA ALA A 182 8.36 -19.94 -38.18
C ALA A 182 8.83 -21.40 -38.07
N VAL A 183 8.11 -22.26 -37.34
CA VAL A 183 8.42 -23.69 -37.22
C VAL A 183 8.14 -24.45 -38.52
N LYS A 184 7.05 -24.14 -39.25
CA LYS A 184 6.80 -24.70 -40.58
C LYS A 184 7.87 -24.27 -41.60
N SER A 185 8.31 -23.01 -41.54
CA SER A 185 9.36 -22.47 -42.40
C SER A 185 10.73 -23.10 -42.09
N ALA A 186 11.08 -23.27 -40.80
CA ALA A 186 12.29 -23.96 -40.37
C ALA A 186 12.28 -25.45 -40.75
N ARG A 187 11.13 -26.13 -40.63
CA ARG A 187 10.97 -27.53 -41.04
C ARG A 187 11.10 -27.71 -42.56
N ASN A 188 10.48 -26.83 -43.36
CA ASN A 188 10.63 -26.84 -44.83
C ASN A 188 12.06 -26.53 -45.29
N ALA A 189 12.79 -25.70 -44.54
CA ALA A 189 14.21 -25.41 -44.83
C ALA A 189 15.13 -26.61 -44.53
N VAL A 190 14.78 -27.44 -43.55
CA VAL A 190 15.51 -28.67 -43.22
C VAL A 190 15.18 -29.82 -44.17
N GLU A 191 13.93 -29.93 -44.65
CA GLU A 191 13.51 -30.98 -45.58
C GLU A 191 14.01 -30.77 -47.02
N LYS A 192 14.31 -29.54 -47.45
CA LYS A 192 14.73 -29.26 -48.84
C LYS A 192 16.23 -29.31 -49.11
N GLY A 193 17.09 -29.34 -48.08
CA GLY A 193 18.55 -29.26 -48.26
C GLY A 193 19.00 -27.99 -49.00
N PRO A 194 20.31 -27.67 -49.05
CA PRO A 194 20.78 -26.57 -49.88
C PRO A 194 20.59 -26.95 -51.35
N VAL A 195 19.84 -26.13 -52.09
CA VAL A 195 19.91 -26.13 -53.57
C VAL A 195 21.25 -25.50 -53.92
N GLU A 196 22.06 -26.21 -54.70
CA GLU A 196 23.32 -25.72 -55.29
C GLU A 196 23.15 -24.39 -56.04
#